data_AF-A0A934Q0W4-F1
#
_entry.id   AF-A0A934Q0W4-F1
#
_cell.length_a   1.000
_cell.length_b   1.000
_cell.length_c   1.000
_cell.angle_alpha   90.00
_cell.angle_beta   90.00
_cell.angle_gamma   90.00
#
_symmetry.space_group_name_H-M   'P 1'
#
loop_
_entity.id
_entity.type
_entity.pdbx_description
1 polymer ?
#
loop_
_entity_poly.entity_id
_entity_poly.type
_entity_poly.pdbx_seq_one_letter_code
_entity_poly.pdbx_strand_id
1 'polypeptide(L)'
;MRKNKQGGVALVEFALILPFLLVLTFTTTEFGRALYEYQAISKSVRVAARYLATQNVGTHQAEAANLIVYGTIQPGQGARPLLRNLTMANVMAPQWDQAGATPIINTVRVGVTGYQFRSMFTTAFGVIFPPIVFSDITATMRSAFGPPPAPAP
;
A
#
# COMPACT_ATOMS: atom_id res chain seq x y z
N MET A 1 48.70 34.73 -21.43
CA MET A 1 47.95 33.73 -20.64
C MET A 1 46.52 34.21 -20.41
N ARG A 2 45.56 33.77 -21.23
CA ARG A 2 44.12 34.09 -21.04
C ARG A 2 43.60 33.24 -19.88
N LYS A 3 43.35 33.86 -18.72
CA LYS A 3 42.83 33.18 -17.53
C LYS A 3 41.43 32.61 -17.80
N ASN A 4 41.22 31.38 -17.37
CA ASN A 4 40.02 30.53 -17.51
C ASN A 4 38.74 31.15 -16.90
N LYS A 5 38.21 32.23 -17.49
CA LYS A 5 36.92 32.81 -17.07
C LYS A 5 35.71 31.89 -17.34
N GLN A 6 35.85 30.92 -18.25
CA GLN A 6 34.78 29.98 -18.61
C GLN A 6 34.44 28.97 -17.49
N GLY A 7 35.43 28.56 -16.69
CA GLY A 7 35.19 27.57 -15.63
C GLY A 7 34.32 28.09 -14.47
N GLY A 8 34.46 29.37 -14.11
CA GLY A 8 33.63 29.99 -13.08
C GLY A 8 32.19 30.23 -13.52
N VAL A 9 31.98 30.58 -14.81
CA VAL A 9 30.64 30.79 -15.38
C VAL A 9 29.87 29.47 -15.46
N ALA A 10 30.51 28.39 -15.93
CA ALA A 10 29.87 27.07 -16.00
C ALA A 10 29.41 26.55 -14.64
N LEU A 11 30.16 26.82 -13.56
CA LEU A 11 29.78 26.43 -12.21
C LEU A 11 28.54 27.19 -11.71
N VAL A 12 28.41 28.47 -12.06
CA VAL A 12 27.22 29.27 -11.75
C VAL A 12 26.00 28.80 -12.54
N GLU A 13 26.16 28.52 -13.83
CA GLU A 13 25.09 27.97 -14.68
C GLU A 13 24.58 26.64 -14.13
N PHE A 14 25.49 25.73 -13.73
CA PHE A 14 25.11 24.48 -13.10
C PHE A 14 24.40 24.70 -11.76
N ALA A 15 24.90 25.61 -10.92
CA ALA A 15 24.28 25.92 -9.62
C ALA A 15 22.83 26.47 -9.77
N LEU A 16 22.53 27.16 -10.88
CA LEU A 16 21.18 27.64 -11.17
C LEU A 16 20.25 26.52 -11.65
N ILE A 17 20.75 25.53 -12.39
CA ILE A 17 19.96 24.41 -12.92
C ILE A 17 19.79 23.29 -11.89
N LEU A 18 20.77 23.12 -11.00
CA LEU A 18 20.82 22.05 -10.01
C LEU A 18 19.55 21.92 -9.15
N PRO A 19 18.95 23.00 -8.60
CA PRO A 19 17.71 22.90 -7.83
C PRO A 19 16.58 22.24 -8.62
N PHE A 20 16.44 22.57 -9.91
CA PHE A 20 15.41 21.99 -10.77
C PHE A 20 15.64 20.49 -11.01
N LEU A 21 16.88 20.10 -11.31
CA LEU A 21 17.24 18.68 -11.49
C LEU A 21 17.01 17.86 -10.21
N LEU A 22 17.32 18.42 -9.04
CA LEU A 22 17.11 17.76 -7.77
C LEU A 22 15.62 17.60 -7.44
N VAL A 23 14.80 18.63 -7.67
CA VAL A 23 13.34 18.54 -7.50
C VAL A 23 12.77 17.44 -8.39
N LEU A 24 13.19 17.37 -9.66
CA LEU A 24 12.74 16.33 -10.60
C LEU A 24 13.16 14.92 -10.14
N THR A 25 14.39 14.78 -9.66
CA THR A 25 14.94 13.52 -9.15
C THR A 25 14.19 13.05 -7.90
N PHE A 26 13.96 13.93 -6.94
CA PHE A 26 13.22 13.62 -5.71
C PHE A 26 11.76 13.29 -6.01
N THR A 27 11.11 14.05 -6.88
CA THR A 27 9.72 13.80 -7.28
C THR A 27 9.58 12.42 -7.91
N THR A 28 10.45 12.08 -8.86
CA THR A 28 10.41 10.79 -9.56
C THR A 28 10.71 9.63 -8.61
N THR A 29 11.68 9.81 -7.70
CA THR A 29 12.05 8.79 -6.71
C THR A 29 10.93 8.53 -5.71
N GLU A 30 10.33 9.59 -5.15
CA GLU A 30 9.21 9.46 -4.22
C GLU A 30 7.97 8.89 -4.90
N PHE A 31 7.69 9.27 -6.15
CA PHE A 31 6.61 8.68 -6.93
C PHE A 31 6.82 7.18 -7.15
N GLY A 32 8.04 6.76 -7.53
CA GLY A 32 8.39 5.36 -7.68
C GLY A 32 8.21 4.56 -6.38
N ARG A 33 8.59 5.15 -5.24
CA ARG A 33 8.39 4.54 -3.93
C ARG A 33 6.91 4.44 -3.56
N ALA A 34 6.11 5.47 -3.85
CA ALA A 34 4.67 5.44 -3.62
C ALA A 34 3.99 4.32 -4.42
N LEU A 35 4.36 4.15 -5.70
CA LEU A 35 3.87 3.05 -6.53
C LEU A 35 4.30 1.69 -5.97
N TYR A 36 5.55 1.55 -5.53
CA TYR A 36 6.00 0.30 -4.90
C TYR A 36 5.18 -0.06 -3.66
N GLU A 37 4.91 0.91 -2.79
CA GLU A 37 4.10 0.70 -1.58
C GLU A 37 2.65 0.32 -1.91
N TYR A 38 2.04 0.98 -2.90
CA TYR A 38 0.70 0.63 -3.38
C TYR A 38 0.64 -0.84 -3.85
N GLN A 39 1.64 -1.26 -4.65
CA GLN A 39 1.71 -2.62 -5.18
C GLN A 39 2.00 -3.65 -4.09
N ALA A 40 2.80 -3.31 -3.08
CA ALA A 40 3.05 -4.16 -1.93
C ALA A 40 1.77 -4.41 -1.13
N ILE A 41 0.96 -3.38 -0.87
CA ILE A 41 -0.36 -3.53 -0.22
C ILE A 41 -1.30 -4.36 -1.09
N SER A 42 -1.41 -4.05 -2.38
CA SER A 42 -2.27 -4.81 -3.30
C SER A 42 -1.94 -6.30 -3.31
N LYS A 43 -0.65 -6.64 -3.30
CA LYS A 43 -0.18 -8.02 -3.21
C LYS A 43 -0.52 -8.67 -1.86
N SER A 44 -0.27 -8.00 -0.73
CA SER A 44 -0.53 -8.58 0.59
C SER A 44 -2.03 -8.78 0.85
N VAL A 45 -2.87 -7.82 0.44
CA VAL A 45 -4.35 -7.92 0.48
C VAL A 45 -4.84 -9.10 -0.36
N ARG A 46 -4.29 -9.31 -1.57
CA ARG A 46 -4.64 -10.46 -2.41
C ARG A 46 -4.24 -11.80 -1.76
N VAL A 47 -3.09 -11.87 -1.10
CA VAL A 47 -2.65 -13.07 -0.38
C VAL A 47 -3.58 -13.36 0.80
N ALA A 48 -3.95 -12.35 1.58
CA ALA A 48 -4.91 -12.50 2.68
C ALA A 48 -6.29 -12.95 2.18
N ALA A 49 -6.76 -12.41 1.04
CA ALA A 49 -8.02 -12.84 0.42
C ALA A 49 -7.97 -14.31 0.00
N ARG A 50 -6.86 -14.78 -0.59
CA ARG A 50 -6.65 -16.20 -0.91
C ARG A 50 -6.68 -17.08 0.32
N TYR A 51 -6.03 -16.62 1.38
CA TYR A 51 -5.96 -17.34 2.64
C TYR A 51 -7.36 -17.51 3.24
N LEU A 52 -8.14 -16.43 3.38
CA LEU A 52 -9.50 -16.51 3.92
C LEU A 52 -10.50 -17.25 3.01
N ALA A 53 -10.28 -17.27 1.70
CA ALA A 53 -11.14 -17.98 0.76
C ALA A 53 -11.21 -19.49 1.03
N THR A 54 -10.19 -20.05 1.71
CA THR A 54 -10.13 -21.45 2.10
C THR A 54 -10.49 -21.68 3.58
N GLN A 55 -10.83 -20.64 4.33
CA GLN A 55 -11.21 -20.74 5.75
C GLN A 55 -12.71 -20.63 5.93
N ASN A 56 -13.21 -21.20 7.03
CA ASN A 56 -14.60 -21.03 7.44
C ASN A 56 -14.91 -19.54 7.66
N VAL A 57 -16.17 -19.17 7.46
CA VAL A 57 -16.62 -17.79 7.66
C VAL A 57 -16.36 -17.34 9.09
N GLY A 58 -15.78 -16.16 9.25
CA GLY A 58 -15.50 -15.56 10.54
C GLY A 58 -14.22 -16.06 11.22
N THR A 59 -13.55 -17.10 10.72
CA THR A 59 -12.31 -17.63 11.33
C THR A 59 -11.05 -17.03 10.71
N HIS A 60 -9.93 -17.13 11.43
CA HIS A 60 -8.58 -16.72 11.00
C HIS A 60 -8.43 -15.28 10.49
N GLN A 61 -9.27 -14.36 10.97
CA GLN A 61 -9.24 -12.95 10.58
C GLN A 61 -7.96 -12.25 11.04
N ALA A 62 -7.47 -12.61 12.22
CA ALA A 62 -6.25 -12.04 12.79
C ALA A 62 -5.03 -12.43 11.93
N GLU A 63 -4.95 -13.68 11.50
CA GLU A 63 -3.90 -14.21 10.64
C GLU A 63 -3.95 -13.55 9.25
N ALA A 64 -5.14 -13.32 8.71
CA ALA A 64 -5.32 -12.58 7.47
C ALA A 64 -4.87 -11.11 7.60
N ALA A 65 -5.22 -10.44 8.70
CA ALA A 65 -4.73 -9.09 8.99
C ALA A 65 -3.20 -9.07 9.15
N ASN A 66 -2.62 -10.08 9.81
CA ASN A 66 -1.18 -10.23 9.95
C ASN A 66 -0.49 -10.43 8.59
N LEU A 67 -1.09 -11.20 7.67
CA LEU A 67 -0.57 -11.34 6.30
C LEU A 67 -0.52 -9.99 5.56
N ILE A 68 -1.52 -9.14 5.76
CA ILE A 68 -1.56 -7.80 5.14
C ILE A 68 -0.46 -6.91 5.67
N VAL A 69 -0.28 -6.87 7.00
CA VAL A 69 0.61 -5.93 7.68
C VAL A 69 2.05 -6.42 7.74
N TYR A 70 2.27 -7.70 8.02
CA TYR A 70 3.58 -8.30 8.30
C TYR A 70 4.04 -9.32 7.25
N GLY A 71 3.16 -9.76 6.34
CA GLY A 71 3.48 -10.76 5.33
C GLY A 71 3.58 -12.20 5.87
N THR A 72 3.17 -12.44 7.12
CA THR A 72 3.12 -13.76 7.76
C THR A 72 1.87 -13.90 8.62
N ILE A 73 1.36 -15.11 8.81
CA ILE A 73 0.18 -15.39 9.66
C ILE A 73 0.49 -15.26 11.16
N GLN A 74 1.74 -15.48 11.55
CA GLN A 74 2.21 -15.51 12.94
C GLN A 74 3.47 -14.66 13.07
N PRO A 75 3.34 -13.33 13.16
CA PRO A 75 4.48 -12.45 13.36
C PRO A 75 5.13 -12.74 14.72
N GLY A 76 6.46 -12.79 14.75
CA GLY A 76 7.21 -12.87 15.99
C GLY A 76 7.09 -11.61 16.84
N GLN A 77 7.51 -11.69 18.10
CA GLN A 77 7.59 -10.52 18.98
C GLN A 77 8.46 -9.43 18.35
N GLY A 78 7.96 -8.19 18.31
CA GLY A 78 8.67 -7.06 17.69
C GLY A 78 8.69 -7.06 16.16
N ALA A 79 7.87 -7.86 15.48
CA ALA A 79 7.76 -7.84 14.03
C ALA A 79 7.44 -6.44 13.49
N ARG A 80 8.11 -6.07 12.40
CA ARG A 80 7.92 -4.79 11.72
C ARG A 80 6.94 -4.94 10.57
N PRO A 81 6.00 -4.00 10.39
CA PRO A 81 5.15 -3.97 9.21
C PRO A 81 5.96 -3.94 7.91
N LEU A 82 5.39 -4.49 6.83
CA LEU A 82 5.96 -4.50 5.49
C LEU A 82 6.30 -3.09 5.00
N LEU A 83 5.47 -2.12 5.38
CA LEU A 83 5.56 -0.74 4.94
C LEU A 83 5.48 0.23 6.13
N ARG A 84 6.08 1.40 5.98
CA ARG A 84 6.03 2.46 6.99
C ARG A 84 4.60 2.99 7.11
N ASN A 85 4.13 3.26 8.32
CA ASN A 85 2.76 3.72 8.63
C ASN A 85 1.66 2.72 8.28
N LEU A 86 1.98 1.50 7.84
CA LEU A 86 0.99 0.42 7.75
C LEU A 86 0.80 -0.17 9.14
N THR A 87 -0.44 -0.20 9.60
CA THR A 87 -0.79 -0.70 10.93
C THR A 87 -2.02 -1.59 10.86
N MET A 88 -2.29 -2.35 11.93
CA MET A 88 -3.50 -3.18 12.03
C MET A 88 -4.79 -2.34 11.97
N ALA A 89 -4.75 -1.05 12.35
CA ALA A 89 -5.89 -0.15 12.24
C ALA A 89 -6.26 0.20 10.79
N ASN A 90 -5.33 0.01 9.84
CA ASN A 90 -5.61 0.21 8.42
C ASN A 90 -6.33 -1.00 7.81
N VAL A 91 -6.36 -2.16 8.48
CA VAL A 91 -6.97 -3.37 7.92
C VAL A 91 -8.49 -3.29 8.08
N MET A 92 -9.20 -3.41 6.96
CA MET A 92 -10.65 -3.51 6.95
C MET A 92 -11.10 -4.88 7.47
N ALA A 93 -12.19 -4.91 8.23
CA ALA A 93 -12.81 -6.17 8.63
C ALA A 93 -13.19 -6.99 7.38
N PRO A 94 -12.84 -8.29 7.31
CA PRO A 94 -13.23 -9.13 6.19
C PRO A 94 -14.75 -9.22 6.04
N GLN A 95 -15.24 -9.19 4.81
CA GLN A 95 -16.67 -9.31 4.50
C GLN A 95 -16.89 -10.56 3.65
N TRP A 96 -17.81 -11.41 4.07
CA TRP A 96 -18.26 -12.57 3.29
C TRP A 96 -19.63 -12.27 2.68
N ASP A 97 -19.77 -12.57 1.39
CA ASP A 97 -20.97 -12.26 0.64
C ASP A 97 -21.37 -13.46 -0.24
N GLN A 98 -22.64 -13.49 -0.65
CA GLN A 98 -23.22 -14.51 -1.53
C GLN A 98 -23.87 -13.82 -2.73
N ALA A 99 -23.54 -14.28 -3.93
CA ALA A 99 -24.12 -13.76 -5.16
C ALA A 99 -24.74 -14.89 -6.01
N GLY A 100 -25.91 -14.60 -6.58
CA GLY A 100 -26.57 -15.42 -7.60
C GLY A 100 -27.57 -16.46 -7.07
N ALA A 101 -28.29 -17.08 -8.01
CA ALA A 101 -29.08 -18.30 -7.80
C ALA A 101 -28.28 -19.51 -8.28
N THR A 102 -28.60 -20.70 -7.74
CA THR A 102 -27.84 -21.95 -7.85
C THR A 102 -27.03 -22.14 -9.15
N PRO A 103 -25.69 -22.35 -9.06
CA PRO A 103 -24.90 -22.43 -7.84
C PRO A 103 -24.63 -21.04 -7.22
N ILE A 104 -24.85 -20.91 -5.90
CA ILE A 104 -24.52 -19.71 -5.14
C ILE A 104 -23.00 -19.51 -5.17
N ILE A 105 -22.56 -18.28 -5.47
CA ILE A 105 -21.14 -17.91 -5.44
C ILE A 105 -20.86 -17.19 -4.12
N ASN A 106 -20.10 -17.84 -3.25
CA ASN A 106 -19.60 -17.21 -2.04
C ASN A 106 -18.33 -16.41 -2.36
N THR A 107 -18.18 -15.25 -1.74
CA THR A 107 -16.97 -14.43 -1.85
C THR A 107 -16.50 -13.94 -0.49
N VAL A 108 -15.20 -13.63 -0.41
CA VAL A 108 -14.60 -12.91 0.72
C VAL A 108 -13.87 -11.68 0.19
N ARG A 109 -14.12 -10.53 0.81
CA ARG A 109 -13.46 -9.26 0.54
C ARG A 109 -12.62 -8.86 1.74
N VAL A 110 -11.37 -8.48 1.49
CA VAL A 110 -10.47 -7.86 2.47
C VAL A 110 -9.84 -6.61 1.86
N GLY A 111 -9.32 -5.73 2.71
CA GLY A 111 -8.69 -4.52 2.22
C GLY A 111 -7.91 -3.74 3.26
N VAL A 112 -7.27 -2.69 2.76
CA VAL A 112 -6.58 -1.67 3.53
C VAL A 112 -7.22 -0.32 3.23
N THR A 113 -7.50 0.44 4.28
CA THR A 113 -8.05 1.79 4.21
C THR A 113 -7.16 2.80 4.94
N GLY A 114 -7.23 4.06 4.51
CA GLY A 114 -6.56 5.18 5.17
C GLY A 114 -5.03 5.09 5.20
N TYR A 115 -4.41 4.30 4.32
CA TYR A 115 -2.95 4.22 4.24
C TYR A 115 -2.38 5.55 3.72
N GLN A 116 -1.36 6.06 4.41
CA GLN A 116 -0.70 7.32 4.07
C GLN A 116 0.76 7.09 3.71
N PHE A 117 1.06 7.23 2.42
CA PHE A 117 2.42 7.37 1.95
C PHE A 117 2.99 8.70 2.46
N ARG A 118 4.06 8.63 3.25
CA ARG A 118 4.80 9.81 3.70
C ARG A 118 6.11 9.90 2.96
N SER A 119 6.33 11.02 2.28
CA SER A 119 7.59 11.29 1.59
C SER A 119 8.78 11.25 2.57
N MET A 120 9.95 10.80 2.11
CA MET A 120 11.18 10.92 2.90
C MET A 120 11.66 12.36 3.00
N PHE A 121 11.34 13.17 1.99
CA PHE A 121 11.64 14.60 1.95
C PHE A 121 10.31 15.36 2.11
N THR A 122 10.14 16.10 3.21
CA THR A 122 8.92 16.91 3.40
C THR A 122 8.94 18.16 2.51
N THR A 123 10.15 18.70 2.26
CA THR A 123 10.36 19.88 1.43
C THR A 123 11.67 19.77 0.66
N ALA A 124 11.71 20.26 -0.59
CA ALA A 124 12.95 20.44 -1.34
C ALA A 124 12.88 21.72 -2.17
N PHE A 125 13.83 22.63 -1.98
CA PHE A 125 13.92 23.90 -2.74
C PHE A 125 12.61 24.70 -2.80
N GLY A 126 11.87 24.76 -1.68
CA GLY A 126 10.59 25.47 -1.58
C GLY A 126 9.36 24.67 -2.05
N VAL A 127 9.55 23.49 -2.65
CA VAL A 127 8.46 22.57 -3.01
C VAL A 127 8.12 21.69 -1.81
N ILE A 128 6.83 21.59 -1.48
CA ILE A 128 6.31 20.77 -0.38
C ILE A 128 5.82 19.43 -0.94
N PHE A 129 6.19 18.34 -0.28
CA PHE A 129 5.74 16.98 -0.60
C PHE A 129 4.82 16.47 0.51
N PRO A 130 3.51 16.78 0.45
CA PRO A 130 2.57 16.37 1.48
C PRO A 130 2.37 14.84 1.48
N PRO A 131 1.87 14.27 2.59
CA PRO A 131 1.45 12.87 2.61
C PRO A 131 0.39 12.59 1.53
N ILE A 132 0.53 11.46 0.85
CA ILE A 132 -0.44 10.99 -0.14
C ILE A 132 -1.31 9.92 0.53
N VAL A 133 -2.61 10.15 0.58
CA VAL A 133 -3.57 9.16 1.08
C VAL A 133 -3.99 8.28 -0.09
N PHE A 134 -3.75 6.97 0.04
CA PHE A 134 -4.23 6.03 -0.98
C PHE A 134 -5.71 5.76 -0.78
N SER A 135 -6.44 5.60 -1.88
CA SER A 135 -7.79 5.04 -1.86
C SER A 135 -7.78 3.62 -1.30
N ASP A 136 -8.94 3.12 -0.87
CA ASP A 136 -9.06 1.78 -0.33
C ASP A 136 -8.55 0.72 -1.33
N ILE A 137 -7.60 -0.08 -0.88
CA ILE A 137 -7.03 -1.17 -1.67
C ILE A 137 -7.69 -2.44 -1.19
N THR A 138 -8.58 -2.99 -2.02
CA THR A 138 -9.37 -4.18 -1.67
C THR A 138 -9.14 -5.31 -2.66
N ALA A 139 -9.26 -6.55 -2.19
CA ALA A 139 -9.31 -7.73 -3.03
C ALA A 139 -10.47 -8.61 -2.61
N THR A 140 -11.17 -9.14 -3.62
CA THR A 140 -12.29 -10.06 -3.45
C THR A 140 -11.93 -11.39 -4.10
N MET A 141 -12.19 -12.50 -3.41
CA MET A 141 -11.99 -13.85 -3.94
C MET A 141 -13.22 -14.70 -3.75
N ARG A 142 -13.40 -15.67 -4.66
CA ARG A 142 -14.38 -16.73 -4.46
C ARG A 142 -13.97 -17.54 -3.23
N SER A 143 -14.93 -17.73 -2.33
CA SER A 143 -14.76 -18.51 -1.10
C SER A 143 -15.41 -19.88 -1.26
N ALA A 144 -14.83 -20.90 -0.65
CA ALA A 144 -15.48 -22.21 -0.53
C ALA A 144 -16.66 -22.16 0.46
N PHE A 145 -16.63 -21.20 1.41
CA PHE A 145 -17.58 -21.05 2.49
C PHE A 145 -18.36 -19.74 2.36
N GLY A 146 -19.67 -19.81 2.58
CA GLY A 146 -20.56 -18.65 2.58
C GLY A 146 -21.09 -18.35 3.97
N PRO A 147 -21.57 -17.12 4.22
CA PRO A 147 -22.30 -16.81 5.43
C PRO A 147 -23.49 -17.76 5.61
N PRO A 148 -23.95 -18.00 6.85
CA PRO A 148 -25.10 -18.84 7.10
C PRO A 148 -26.31 -18.33 6.30
N PRO A 149 -27.17 -19.24 5.79
CA PRO A 149 -28.38 -18.84 5.08
C PRO A 149 -29.23 -17.94 5.99
N ALA A 150 -29.85 -16.91 5.39
CA ALA A 150 -30.78 -16.06 6.11
C ALA A 150 -31.89 -16.92 6.77
N PRO A 151 -32.37 -16.55 7.96
CA PRO A 151 -33.47 -17.27 8.60
C PRO A 151 -34.66 -17.34 7.65
N ALA A 152 -35.27 -18.53 7.54
CA ALA A 152 -36.50 -18.71 6.77
C ALA A 152 -37.59 -17.75 7.31
N PRO A 153 -38.41 -17.17 6.44
CA PRO A 153 -39.51 -16.29 6.85
C PRO A 153 -40.52 -16.98 7.75
#